data_AF-A0A536QK20-F1
#
_entry.id   AF-A0A536QK20-F1
#
_cell.length_a   1.000
_cell.length_b   1.000
_cell.length_c   1.000
_cell.angle_alpha   90.00
_cell.angle_beta   90.00
_cell.angle_gamma   90.00
#
_symmetry.space_group_name_H-M   'P 1'
#
loop_
_entity.id
_entity.type
_entity.pdbx_description
1 polymer ?
#
loop_
_entity_poly.entity_id
_entity_poly.type
_entity_poly.pdbx_seq_one_letter_code
_entity_poly.pdbx_strand_id
1 'polypeptide(L)' 'MTLPVDALKEAALAPGAVLVVKAAGPGRIVLERSDDPIERFAGMFTGLYPKDYLKKLRREWRY' A
#
# COMPACT_ATOMS: atom_id res chain seq x y z
N MET A 1 20.67 -6.34 13.84
CA MET A 1 20.87 -7.36 12.79
C MET A 1 21.48 -6.67 11.58
N THR A 2 22.31 -7.35 10.81
CA THR A 2 22.83 -6.85 9.54
C THR A 2 22.27 -7.68 8.41
N LEU A 3 21.98 -7.04 7.28
CA LEU A 3 21.54 -7.71 6.06
C LEU A 3 22.62 -7.49 4.98
N PRO A 4 23.03 -8.54 4.24
CA PRO A 4 23.96 -8.38 3.14
C PRO A 4 23.41 -7.42 2.08
N VAL A 5 24.24 -6.48 1.63
CA VAL A 5 23.85 -5.48 0.64
C VAL A 5 23.45 -6.12 -0.68
N ASP A 6 24.11 -7.20 -1.09
CA ASP A 6 23.82 -7.86 -2.36
C ASP A 6 22.44 -8.53 -2.35
N ALA A 7 22.05 -9.13 -1.22
CA ALA A 7 20.70 -9.67 -1.05
C ALA A 7 19.62 -8.57 -1.13
N LEU A 8 19.89 -7.37 -0.61
CA LEU A 8 18.97 -6.23 -0.73
C LEU A 8 18.86 -5.75 -2.18
N LYS A 9 19.96 -5.71 -2.92
CA LYS A 9 19.97 -5.33 -4.35
C LYS A 9 19.22 -6.33 -5.22
N GLU A 10 19.44 -7.62 -5.00
CA GLU A 10 18.72 -8.68 -5.71
C GLU A 10 17.21 -8.61 -5.44
N ALA A 11 16.82 -8.22 -4.22
CA ALA A 11 15.43 -7.98 -3.84
C ALA A 11 14.89 -6.59 -4.26
N ALA A 12 15.68 -5.77 -4.97
CA ALA A 12 15.36 -4.39 -5.35
C ALA A 12 14.91 -3.49 -4.16
N LEU A 13 15.44 -3.76 -2.96
CA LEU A 13 15.17 -2.97 -1.76
C LEU A 13 16.19 -1.84 -1.62
N ALA A 14 15.71 -0.62 -1.39
CA ALA A 14 16.53 0.56 -1.18
C ALA A 14 16.49 1.03 0.28
N PRO A 15 17.52 1.72 0.77
CA PRO A 15 17.47 2.42 2.06
C PRO A 15 16.25 3.34 2.15
N GLY A 16 15.56 3.32 3.29
CA GLY A 16 14.32 4.07 3.50
C GLY A 16 13.04 3.37 3.03
N ALA A 17 13.13 2.17 2.42
CA ALA A 17 11.96 1.37 2.10
C ALA A 17 11.22 0.93 3.38
N VAL A 18 9.88 1.01 3.34
CA VAL A 18 9.01 0.46 4.38
C VAL A 18 8.69 -0.99 4.04
N LEU A 19 8.94 -1.90 4.98
CA LEU A 19 8.81 -3.33 4.78
C LEU A 19 7.80 -3.96 5.74
N VAL A 20 7.07 -4.96 5.26
CA VAL A 20 6.29 -5.88 6.08
C VAL A 20 7.13 -7.11 6.35
N VAL A 21 7.25 -7.49 7.63
CA VAL A 21 7.99 -8.67 8.07
C VAL A 21 7.00 -9.77 8.45
N LYS A 22 7.14 -10.94 7.85
CA LYS A 22 6.29 -12.11 8.14
C LYS A 22 7.15 -13.29 8.56
N ALA A 23 6.70 -14.03 9.57
CA ALA A 23 7.29 -15.33 9.88
C ALA A 23 6.92 -16.35 8.78
N ALA A 24 7.88 -17.14 8.33
CA ALA A 24 7.70 -18.16 7.30
C ALA A 24 8.17 -19.55 7.78
N GLY A 25 8.01 -19.79 9.09
CA GLY A 25 8.43 -21.01 9.78
C GLY A 25 9.58 -20.80 10.77
N PRO A 26 10.02 -21.87 11.45
CA PRO A 26 11.10 -21.79 12.43
C PRO A 26 12.38 -21.20 11.83
N GLY A 27 12.88 -20.12 12.42
CA GLY A 27 14.11 -19.44 11.98
C GLY A 27 14.02 -18.70 10.64
N ARG A 28 12.82 -18.59 10.03
CA ARG A 28 12.64 -17.95 8.72
C ARG A 28 11.70 -16.75 8.82
N ILE A 29 12.16 -15.63 8.28
CA ILE A 29 11.33 -14.44 8.05
C ILE A 29 11.38 -14.06 6.57
N VAL A 30 10.31 -13.47 6.09
CA VAL A 30 10.21 -12.87 4.75
C VAL A 30 10.02 -11.37 4.92
N LEU A 31 10.79 -10.61 4.17
CA LEU A 31 10.70 -9.16 4.06
C LEU A 31 10.04 -8.83 2.72
N GLU A 32 8.89 -8.18 2.76
CA GLU A 32 8.19 -7.73 1.56
C GLU A 32 8.07 -6.21 1.60
N ARG A 33 8.15 -5.54 0.44
CA ARG A 33 7.87 -4.11 0.37
C ARG A 33 6.43 -3.88 0.81
N SER A 34 6.19 -2.89 1.66
CA SER A 34 4.83 -2.47 1.98
C SER A 34 4.14 -2.01 0.70
N ASP A 35 2.94 -2.54 0.45
CA ASP A 35 2.06 -2.01 -0.59
C ASP A 35 1.84 -0.51 -0.34
N ASP A 36 1.83 0.29 -1.40
CA ASP A 36 1.31 1.66 -1.32
C ASP A 36 -0.23 1.58 -1.22
N PRO A 37 -0.85 2.05 -0.13
CA PRO A 37 -2.30 2.02 0.00
C PRO A 37 -3.01 2.78 -1.13
N ILE A 38 -2.39 3.85 -1.65
CA ILE A 38 -2.92 4.61 -2.77
C ILE A 38 -2.90 3.75 -4.01
N GLU A 39 -1.76 3.15 -4.39
CA GLU A 39 -1.73 2.27 -5.57
C GLU A 39 -2.69 1.08 -5.43
N ARG A 40 -2.82 0.54 -4.23
CA ARG A 40 -3.66 -0.63 -3.95
C ARG A 40 -5.17 -0.32 -4.01
N PHE A 41 -5.59 0.84 -3.51
CA PHE A 41 -7.01 1.15 -3.32
C PHE A 41 -7.53 2.27 -4.24
N ALA A 42 -6.66 3.05 -4.88
CA ALA A 42 -7.07 4.10 -5.80
C ALA A 42 -7.89 3.51 -6.94
N GLY A 43 -9.07 4.08 -7.15
CA GLY A 43 -9.96 3.67 -8.22
C GLY A 43 -10.73 2.36 -7.96
N MET A 44 -10.55 1.69 -6.83
CA MET A 44 -11.31 0.48 -6.46
C MET A 44 -12.84 0.69 -6.50
N PHE A 45 -13.28 1.92 -6.25
CA PHE A 45 -14.69 2.33 -6.28
C PHE A 45 -15.03 3.25 -7.46
N THR A 46 -14.23 3.21 -8.54
CA THR A 46 -14.55 3.95 -9.76
C THR A 46 -15.91 3.51 -10.29
N GLY A 47 -16.82 4.46 -10.50
CA GLY A 47 -18.19 4.18 -10.97
C GLY A 47 -19.18 3.77 -9.88
N LEU A 48 -18.75 3.63 -8.61
CA LEU A 48 -19.65 3.30 -7.50
C LEU A 48 -20.72 4.39 -7.31
N TYR A 49 -20.34 5.65 -7.47
CA TYR A 49 -21.26 6.77 -7.37
C TYR A 49 -21.72 7.22 -8.77
N PRO A 50 -23.03 7.44 -8.96
CA PRO A 50 -23.54 8.01 -10.20
C PRO A 50 -22.90 9.37 -10.49
N LYS A 51 -22.92 9.75 -11.77
CA LYS A 51 -22.52 11.09 -12.20
C LYS A 51 -23.26 12.14 -11.36
N ASP A 52 -22.52 13.18 -10.93
CA ASP A 52 -23.02 14.31 -10.13
C ASP A 52 -23.50 13.99 -8.69
N TYR A 53 -23.40 12.74 -8.22
CA TYR A 53 -23.82 12.36 -6.85
C TYR A 53 -23.15 13.21 -5.75
N LEU A 54 -21.83 13.39 -5.81
CA LEU A 54 -21.10 14.21 -4.82
C LEU A 54 -21.49 15.69 -4.87
N LYS A 55 -21.89 16.22 -6.04
CA LYS A 55 -22.39 17.60 -6.15
C LYS A 55 -23.75 17.74 -5.47
N LYS A 56 -24.62 16.74 -5.58
CA LYS A 56 -25.91 16.69 -4.89
C LYS A 56 -25.69 16.63 -3.37
N LEU A 57 -24.86 15.70 -2.90
CA LEU A 57 -24.53 15.55 -1.48
C LEU A 57 -24.00 16.84 -0.86
N ARG A 58 -23.11 17.56 -1.57
CA ARG A 58 -22.56 18.83 -1.11
C ARG A 58 -23.60 19.96 -0.97
N ARG A 59 -24.71 19.90 -1.71
CA ARG A 59 -25.80 20.88 -1.59
C ARG A 59 -26.70 20.61 -0.38
N GLU A 60 -26.79 19.36 0.07
CA GLU A 60 -27.64 18.95 1.19
C GLU A 60 -27.16 19.52 2.54
N TRP A 61 -25.85 19.78 2.71
CA TRP A 61 -25.27 20.25 3.97
C TRP A 61 -25.24 21.78 4.12
N ARG A 62 -25.87 22.50 3.19
CA ARG A 62 -25.94 23.98 3.21
C ARG A 62 -27.26 24.50 3.81
N TYR A 63 -28.03 23.63 4.44
CA TYR A 63 -29.29 23.91 5.13
C TYR A 63 -29.23 23.40 6.55
#